data_AF-A0A3D4P6X8-F1
#
_entry.id   AF-A0A3D4P6X8-F1
#
_cell.length_a   1.000
_cell.length_b   1.000
_cell.length_c   1.000
_cell.angle_alpha   90.00
_cell.angle_beta   90.00
_cell.angle_gamma   90.00
#
_symmetry.space_group_name_H-M   'P 1'
#
loop_
_entity.id
_entity.type
_entity.pdbx_description
1 polymer ?
#
loop_
_entity_poly.entity_id
_entity_poly.type
_entity_poly.pdbx_seq_one_letter_code
_entity_poly.pdbx_strand_id
1 'polypeptide(L)' 'QLEPLLDRKVLVQIYEKPSLRTRVSFESAMIHLGGSGMFMSEKDAGLDGRESL' A
#
# COMPACT_ATOMS: atom_id res chain seq x y z
N GLN A 1 22.79 -3.66 14.29
CA GLN A 1 21.36 -3.45 13.97
C GLN A 1 21.05 -4.26 12.74
N LEU A 2 19.88 -4.88 12.63
CA LEU A 2 19.47 -5.54 11.39
C LEU A 2 19.22 -4.46 10.34
N GLU A 3 19.72 -4.65 9.12
CA GLU A 3 19.43 -3.77 8.00
C GLU A 3 17.92 -3.78 7.71
N PRO A 4 17.28 -2.62 7.46
CA PRO A 4 15.85 -2.57 7.14
C PRO A 4 15.58 -3.25 5.80
N LEU A 5 14.72 -4.27 5.81
CA LEU A 5 14.46 -5.12 4.65
C LEU A 5 13.81 -4.37 3.47
N LEU A 6 13.03 -3.33 3.77
CA LEU A 6 12.25 -2.55 2.81
C LEU A 6 12.69 -1.08 2.77
N ASP A 7 13.94 -0.78 3.12
CA ASP A 7 14.48 0.57 3.05
C ASP A 7 14.21 1.21 1.67
N ARG A 8 13.66 2.42 1.69
CA ARG A 8 13.28 3.22 0.50
C ARG A 8 12.31 2.50 -0.45
N LYS A 9 11.57 1.49 0.01
CA LYS A 9 10.48 0.85 -0.75
C LYS A 9 9.14 1.45 -0.36
N VAL A 10 8.28 1.66 -1.35
CA VAL A 10 6.91 2.15 -1.18
C VAL A 10 5.95 1.10 -1.69
N LEU A 11 4.95 0.75 -0.88
CA LEU A 11 3.85 -0.13 -1.24
C LEU A 11 2.59 0.71 -1.52
N VAL A 12 2.06 0.62 -2.73
CA VAL A 12 0.73 1.14 -3.06
C VAL A 12 -0.31 0.06 -2.80
N GLN A 13 -1.33 0.38 -2.02
CA GLN A 13 -2.45 -0.51 -1.72
C GLN A 13 -3.70 0.01 -2.43
N ILE A 14 -4.27 -0.79 -3.33
CA ILE A 14 -5.51 -0.53 -4.06
C ILE A 14 -6.50 -1.66 -3.76
N TYR A 15 -7.75 -1.33 -3.46
CA TYR A 15 -8.79 -2.31 -3.13
C TYR A 15 -10.12 -1.99 -3.84
N GLU A 16 -10.70 -2.99 -4.52
CA GLU A 16 -12.11 -2.99 -4.99
C GLU A 16 -13.09 -2.68 -3.86
N LYS A 17 -12.84 -3.25 -2.68
CA LYS A 17 -13.63 -3.02 -1.48
C LYS A 17 -12.73 -2.62 -0.32
N PRO A 18 -12.97 -1.47 0.34
CA PRO A 18 -12.14 -1.03 1.46
C PRO A 18 -12.07 -2.07 2.58
N SER A 19 -10.85 -2.41 3.03
CA SER A 19 -10.61 -3.28 4.19
C SER A 19 -9.65 -2.63 5.18
N LEU A 20 -10.17 -2.18 6.31
CA LEU A 20 -9.38 -1.50 7.34
C LEU A 20 -8.30 -2.41 7.95
N ARG A 21 -8.65 -3.66 8.28
CA ARG A 21 -7.71 -4.62 8.90
C ARG A 21 -6.57 -4.95 7.95
N THR A 22 -6.87 -5.20 6.67
CA THR A 22 -5.84 -5.51 5.67
C THR A 22 -4.90 -4.31 5.50
N ARG A 23 -5.45 -3.11 5.28
CA ARG A 23 -4.66 -1.88 5.10
C ARG A 23 -3.71 -1.64 6.27
N VAL A 24 -4.22 -1.71 7.49
CA VAL A 24 -3.43 -1.46 8.72
C VAL A 24 -2.34 -2.52 8.90
N SER A 25 -2.62 -3.79 8.60
CA SER A 25 -1.60 -4.85 8.69
C SER A 25 -0.44 -4.61 7.74
N PHE A 26 -0.72 -4.28 6.47
CA PHE A 26 0.34 -4.02 5.48
C PHE A 26 1.09 -2.72 5.79
N GLU A 27 0.40 -1.65 6.18
CA GLU A 27 1.04 -0.41 6.61
C GLU A 27 2.01 -0.64 7.79
N SER A 28 1.57 -1.39 8.80
CA SER A 28 2.39 -1.70 9.98
C SER A 28 3.63 -2.52 9.58
N ALA A 29 3.47 -3.49 8.68
CA ALA A 29 4.59 -4.28 8.17
C ALA A 29 5.59 -3.42 7.39
N MET A 30 5.13 -2.51 6.53
CA MET A 30 6.00 -1.59 5.79
C MET A 30 6.81 -0.72 6.76
N ILE A 31 6.15 -0.11 7.75
CA ILE A 31 6.81 0.72 8.77
C ILE A 31 7.86 -0.09 9.56
N HIS A 32 7.51 -1.28 10.05
CA HIS A 32 8.43 -2.12 10.82
C HIS A 32 9.65 -2.57 10.02
N LEU A 33 9.51 -2.73 8.70
CA LEU A 33 10.59 -3.17 7.81
C LEU A 33 11.37 -2.01 7.18
N GLY A 34 11.09 -0.75 7.56
CA GLY A 34 11.78 0.44 7.08
C GLY A 34 11.28 0.99 5.74
N GLY A 35 10.14 0.51 5.26
CA GLY A 35 9.46 1.03 4.08
C GLY A 35 8.35 2.02 4.41
N SER A 36 7.55 2.38 3.41
CA SER A 36 6.37 3.23 3.57
C SER A 36 5.19 2.67 2.78
N GLY A 37 3.97 2.92 3.25
CA GLY A 37 2.76 2.57 2.52
C GLY A 37 2.00 3.79 2.04
N MET A 38 1.23 3.61 0.96
CA MET A 38 0.20 4.55 0.53
C MET A 38 -1.05 3.79 0.13
N PHE A 39 -2.20 4.38 0.41
CA PHE A 39 -3.50 3.81 0.07
C PHE A 39 -4.18 4.69 -0.97
N MET A 40 -4.73 4.06 -2.00
CA MET A 40 -5.56 4.67 -3.03
C MET A 40 -6.83 3.84 -3.18
N SER A 41 -8.00 4.48 -3.28
CA SER A 41 -9.18 3.77 -3.76
C SER A 41 -9.06 3.49 -5.26
N GLU A 42 -9.78 2.52 -5.80
CA GLU A 42 -9.81 2.29 -7.25
C GLU A 42 -10.23 3.52 -8.05
N LYS A 43 -11.16 4.28 -7.49
CA LYS A 43 -11.60 5.55 -8.06
C LYS A 43 -10.47 6.59 -8.10
N ASP A 44 -9.69 6.69 -7.03
CA ASP A 44 -8.53 7.59 -6.98
C ASP A 44 -7.43 7.13 -7.96
N ALA A 45 -7.34 5.82 -8.18
CA ALA A 45 -6.42 5.21 -9.13
C ALA A 45 -6.89 5.28 -10.59
N GLY A 46 -8.10 5.78 -10.88
CA GLY A 46 -8.62 5.86 -12.25
C GLY A 46 -8.88 4.51 -12.92
N LEU A 47 -8.91 3.42 -12.15
CA LEU A 47 -9.08 2.05 -12.64
C LEU A 47 -10.55 1.71 -12.99
N ASP A 48 -11.46 2.66 -12.79
CA ASP A 48 -12.87 2.57 -13.17
C ASP A 48 -13.14 2.89 -14.66
N GLY A 49 -12.08 3.00 -15.47
CA GLY A 49 -12.17 3.14 -16.92
C GLY A 49 -11.33 4.27 -17.52
N ARG A 50 -10.62 5.08 -16.72
CA ARG A 50 -9.64 6.04 -17.25
C ARG A 50 -8.31 5.38 -17.59
N GLU A 51 -7.90 4.41 -16.79
CA GLU A 51 -6.70 3.62 -16.98
C GLU A 51 -7.10 2.15 -17.11
N SER A 52 -6.48 1.40 -18.03
CA SER A 52 -6.62 -0.06 -18.05
C SER A 52 -5.64 -0.66 -17.05
N LEU A 53 -6.04 -1.78 -16.46
CA LEU A 53 -5.13 -2.68 -15.73
C LEU A 53 -4.17 -3.40 -16.70
#